data_AF-A0A6M6A7R2-F1
#
_entry.id   AF-A0A6M6A7R2-F1
#
_cell.length_a   1.000
_cell.length_b   1.000
_cell.length_c   1.000
_cell.angle_alpha   90.00
_cell.angle_beta   90.00
_cell.angle_gamma   90.00
#
_symmetry.space_group_name_H-M   'P 1'
#
loop_
_entity.id
_entity.type
_entity.pdbx_description
1 polymer ?
#
loop_
_entity_poly.entity_id
_entity_poly.type
_entity_poly.pdbx_seq_one_letter_code
_entity_poly.pdbx_strand_id
1 'polypeptide(L)'
;ISAIPENDDERLFSIQGTPPDMANLPIGDPFAPRNDFALEIDYEKEPPLIEINSHHKAATWLLHPDAPKIQRPKELEHRLKSFRKVFKDDEE
;
A
#
# COMPACT_ATOMS: atom_id res chain seq x y z
N ILE A 1 23.95 5.35 11.81
CA ILE A 1 22.47 5.23 11.86
C ILE A 1 22.14 4.04 10.99
N SER A 2 21.82 2.89 11.58
CA SER A 2 21.51 1.68 10.83
C SER A 2 20.20 1.89 10.06
N ALA A 3 20.21 1.67 8.75
CA ALA A 3 19.05 1.91 7.88
C ALA A 3 17.95 0.84 8.01
N ILE A 4 18.20 -0.19 8.83
CA ILE A 4 17.26 -1.29 9.08
C ILE A 4 16.77 -1.15 10.52
N PRO A 5 15.45 -0.97 10.75
CA PRO A 5 14.90 -1.08 12.08
C PRO A 5 15.07 -2.52 12.56
N GLU A 6 15.81 -2.71 13.65
CA GLU A 6 15.90 -3.98 14.38
C GLU A 6 14.55 -4.23 15.09
N ASN A 7 13.56 -4.74 14.35
CA ASN A 7 12.46 -5.48 14.96
C ASN A 7 12.98 -6.91 15.14
N ASP A 8 13.51 -7.23 16.32
CA ASP A 8 13.76 -8.61 16.71
C ASP A 8 12.41 -9.36 16.74
N ASP A 9 12.35 -10.50 16.05
CA ASP A 9 11.31 -11.55 16.06
C ASP A 9 10.18 -11.55 15.02
N GLU A 10 9.95 -10.50 14.22
CA GLU A 10 8.92 -10.57 13.17
C GLU A 10 9.48 -10.98 11.80
N ARG A 11 8.98 -12.11 11.27
CA ARG A 11 9.28 -12.57 9.91
C ARG A 11 8.89 -11.48 8.91
N LEU A 12 9.83 -11.13 8.03
CA LEU A 12 9.56 -10.28 6.87
C LEU A 12 8.36 -10.81 6.09
N PHE A 13 7.36 -9.94 5.90
CA PHE A 13 6.18 -10.27 5.12
C PHE A 13 6.57 -10.53 3.66
N SER A 14 6.25 -11.73 3.18
CA SER A 14 6.43 -12.11 1.78
C SER A 14 5.09 -12.01 1.07
N ILE A 15 5.01 -11.15 0.05
CA ILE A 15 3.83 -11.09 -0.81
C ILE A 15 3.58 -12.48 -1.43
N GLN A 16 2.35 -12.96 -1.32
CA GLN A 16 1.97 -14.26 -1.87
C GLN A 16 1.66 -14.14 -3.37
N GLY A 17 1.84 -15.23 -4.11
CA GLY A 17 1.56 -15.31 -5.53
C GLY A 17 2.80 -15.22 -6.43
N THR A 18 2.56 -15.36 -7.74
CA THR A 18 3.59 -15.32 -8.78
C THR A 18 3.38 -14.06 -9.62
N PRO A 19 4.44 -13.39 -10.12
CA PRO A 19 4.28 -12.32 -11.09
C PRO A 19 3.40 -12.76 -12.28
N PRO A 20 2.50 -11.89 -12.77
CA PRO A 20 1.67 -12.24 -13.92
C PRO A 20 2.54 -12.43 -15.16
N ASP A 21 2.09 -13.31 -16.06
CA ASP A 21 2.73 -13.51 -17.36
C ASP A 21 2.56 -12.23 -18.22
N MET A 22 3.67 -11.70 -18.74
CA MET A 22 3.64 -10.49 -19.58
C MET A 22 2.99 -10.73 -20.95
N ALA A 23 2.98 -11.97 -21.43
CA ALA A 23 2.32 -12.31 -22.70
C ALA A 23 0.79 -12.44 -22.54
N ASN A 24 0.34 -12.80 -21.34
CA ASN A 24 -1.06 -13.05 -21.00
C ASN A 24 -1.42 -12.29 -19.73
N LEU A 25 -1.51 -10.97 -19.85
CA LEU A 25 -1.95 -10.14 -18.73
C LEU A 25 -3.42 -10.48 -18.38
N PRO A 26 -3.74 -10.60 -17.08
CA PRO A 26 -5.11 -10.74 -16.64
C PRO A 26 -5.91 -9.48 -17.02
N ILE A 27 -7.22 -9.66 -17.15
CA ILE A 27 -8.14 -8.54 -17.39
C ILE A 27 -8.18 -7.70 -16.10
N GLY A 28 -8.18 -6.37 -16.24
CA GLY A 28 -8.17 -5.45 -15.10
C GLY A 28 -6.77 -5.20 -14.54
N ASP A 29 -6.70 -4.92 -13.24
CA ASP A 29 -5.46 -4.62 -12.52
C ASP A 29 -4.59 -5.88 -12.35
N PRO A 30 -3.35 -5.90 -12.90
CA PRO A 30 -2.44 -7.03 -12.78
C PRO A 30 -1.97 -7.32 -11.34
N PHE A 31 -2.21 -6.40 -10.41
CA PHE A 31 -1.92 -6.58 -8.99
C PHE A 31 -3.08 -7.19 -8.21
N ALA A 32 -4.30 -7.23 -8.76
CA ALA A 32 -5.49 -7.75 -8.08
C ALA A 32 -5.31 -9.19 -7.53
N PRO A 33 -4.67 -10.15 -8.24
CA PRO A 33 -4.51 -11.52 -7.74
C PRO A 33 -3.63 -11.65 -6.48
N ARG A 34 -2.82 -10.63 -6.15
CA ARG A 34 -1.87 -10.64 -5.03
C ARG A 34 -2.14 -9.52 -4.01
N ASN A 35 -3.27 -8.84 -4.14
CA ASN A 35 -3.67 -7.75 -3.27
C ASN A 35 -4.78 -8.25 -2.33
N ASP A 36 -4.50 -8.29 -1.02
CA ASP A 36 -5.48 -8.68 0.01
C ASP A 36 -6.67 -7.69 0.11
N PHE A 37 -6.53 -6.51 -0.47
CA PHE A 37 -7.54 -5.45 -0.51
C PHE A 37 -8.10 -5.23 -1.93
N ALA A 38 -7.95 -6.22 -2.82
CA ALA A 38 -8.52 -6.12 -4.17
C ALA A 38 -10.04 -5.99 -4.11
N LEU A 39 -10.59 -5.08 -4.92
CA LEU A 39 -12.02 -4.95 -5.15
C LEU A 39 -12.44 -5.80 -6.34
N GLU A 40 -13.73 -6.14 -6.43
CA GLU A 40 -14.27 -6.91 -7.57
C GLU A 40 -14.03 -6.20 -8.91
N ILE A 41 -14.13 -4.88 -8.92
CA ILE A 41 -13.82 -4.03 -10.09
C ILE A 41 -12.34 -4.12 -10.52
N ASP A 42 -11.43 -4.45 -9.61
CA ASP A 42 -10.00 -4.57 -9.94
C ASP A 42 -9.76 -5.74 -10.91
N TYR A 43 -10.59 -6.80 -10.89
CA TYR A 43 -10.48 -7.93 -11.82
C TYR A 43 -11.18 -7.68 -13.17
N GLU A 44 -11.95 -6.60 -13.28
CA GLU A 44 -12.69 -6.25 -14.50
C GLU A 44 -12.06 -5.09 -15.25
N LYS A 45 -11.54 -4.08 -14.52
CA LYS A 45 -11.08 -2.82 -15.11
C LYS A 45 -9.86 -2.26 -14.39
N GLU A 46 -8.92 -1.76 -15.19
CA GLU A 46 -7.75 -1.05 -14.66
C GLU A 46 -8.15 0.30 -14.03
N PRO A 47 -7.64 0.62 -12.83
CA PRO A 47 -7.88 1.91 -12.21
C PRO A 47 -7.20 3.05 -12.98
N PRO A 48 -7.83 4.23 -13.06
CA PRO A 48 -7.16 5.42 -13.59
C PRO A 48 -6.03 5.87 -12.64
N LEU A 49 -5.06 6.59 -13.18
CA LEU A 49 -4.02 7.23 -12.37
C LEU A 49 -4.61 8.45 -11.65
N ILE A 50 -4.82 8.33 -10.35
CA ILE A 50 -5.42 9.37 -9.50
C ILE A 50 -4.30 10.21 -8.86
N GLU A 51 -4.39 11.53 -8.98
CA GLU A 51 -3.47 12.45 -8.31
C GLU A 51 -3.94 12.71 -6.87
N ILE A 52 -3.08 12.39 -5.88
CA ILE A 52 -3.36 12.63 -4.46
C ILE A 52 -2.83 14.01 -4.05
N ASN A 53 -1.64 14.37 -4.53
CA ASN A 53 -1.02 15.68 -4.34
C ASN A 53 -0.07 15.99 -5.53
N SER A 54 0.60 17.14 -5.51
CA SER A 54 1.49 17.59 -6.58
C SER A 54 2.66 16.65 -6.91
N HIS A 55 3.06 15.79 -5.97
CA HIS A 55 4.21 14.89 -6.12
C HIS A 55 3.83 13.40 -6.05
N HIS A 56 2.55 13.07 -5.84
CA HIS A 56 2.11 11.72 -5.55
C HIS A 56 0.88 11.36 -6.35
N LYS A 57 0.98 10.24 -7.08
CA LYS A 57 -0.09 9.66 -7.89
C LYS A 57 -0.18 8.17 -7.58
N ALA A 58 -1.39 7.64 -7.59
CA ALA A 58 -1.66 6.23 -7.36
C ALA A 58 -2.76 5.74 -8.29
N ALA A 59 -2.59 4.55 -8.85
CA ALA A 59 -3.60 3.87 -9.64
C ALA A 59 -4.23 2.78 -8.77
N THR A 60 -5.35 3.09 -8.11
CA THR A 60 -6.08 2.12 -7.29
C THR A 60 -7.54 2.54 -7.14
N TRP A 61 -8.44 1.57 -7.19
CA TRP A 61 -9.87 1.79 -6.96
C TRP A 61 -10.19 2.12 -5.51
N LEU A 62 -9.29 1.85 -4.56
CA LEU A 62 -9.44 2.20 -3.15
C LEU A 62 -9.50 3.72 -2.88
N LEU A 63 -9.06 4.54 -3.84
CA LEU A 63 -9.16 6.00 -3.76
C LEU A 63 -10.48 6.55 -4.33
N HIS A 64 -11.30 5.70 -4.95
CA HIS A 64 -12.60 6.10 -5.46
C HIS A 64 -13.55 6.48 -4.30
N PRO A 65 -14.42 7.50 -4.45
CA PRO A 65 -15.34 7.93 -3.38
C PRO A 65 -16.26 6.81 -2.85
N ASP A 66 -16.62 5.86 -3.71
CA ASP A 66 -17.49 4.71 -3.38
C ASP A 66 -16.72 3.51 -2.79
N ALA A 67 -15.39 3.61 -2.67
CA ALA A 67 -14.58 2.52 -2.16
C ALA A 67 -14.80 2.29 -0.65
N PRO A 68 -14.68 1.04 -0.17
CA PRO A 68 -14.77 0.75 1.25
C PRO A 68 -13.64 1.45 2.02
N LYS A 69 -13.99 2.09 3.14
CA LYS A 69 -13.01 2.74 4.02
C LYS A 69 -12.25 1.68 4.82
N ILE A 70 -11.02 1.40 4.42
CA ILE A 70 -10.12 0.46 5.10
C ILE A 70 -9.42 1.17 6.26
N GLN A 71 -9.42 0.56 7.44
CA GLN A 71 -8.71 1.07 8.61
C GLN A 71 -7.24 0.67 8.58
N ARG A 72 -6.38 1.56 9.08
CA ARG A 72 -4.93 1.31 9.13
C ARG A 72 -4.62 0.28 10.23
N PRO A 73 -3.62 -0.61 10.03
CA PRO A 73 -3.15 -1.50 11.07
C PRO A 73 -2.64 -0.71 12.29
N LYS A 74 -2.94 -1.19 13.49
CA LYS A 74 -2.55 -0.51 14.76
C LYS A 74 -1.04 -0.28 14.84
N GLU A 75 -0.25 -1.25 14.42
CA GLU A 75 1.21 -1.15 14.44
C GLU A 75 1.75 0.01 13.59
N LEU A 76 1.16 0.22 12.41
CA LEU A 76 1.49 1.35 11.55
C LEU A 76 1.17 2.68 12.25
N GLU A 77 0.06 2.76 12.98
CA GLU A 77 -0.26 3.95 13.78
C GLU A 77 0.78 4.23 14.88
N HIS A 78 1.22 3.19 15.59
CA HIS A 78 2.27 3.31 16.61
C HIS A 78 3.57 3.81 16.00
N ARG A 79 4.00 3.23 14.89
CA ARG A 79 5.24 3.61 14.19
C ARG A 79 5.19 5.05 13.70
N LEU A 80 4.08 5.49 13.11
CA LEU A 80 3.88 6.87 12.66
C LEU A 80 3.92 7.88 13.83
N LYS A 81 3.37 7.52 15.00
CA LYS A 81 3.43 8.36 16.20
C LYS A 81 4.86 8.51 16.71
N SER A 82 5.63 7.42 16.77
CA SER A 82 7.03 7.45 17.18
C SER A 82 7.87 8.33 16.26
N PHE A 83 7.75 8.16 14.94
CA PHE A 83 8.45 9.02 13.99
C PHE A 83 8.10 10.50 14.14
N ARG A 84 6.80 10.82 14.27
CA ARG A 84 6.35 12.21 14.47
C ARG A 84 6.88 12.86 15.74
N LYS A 85 7.14 12.07 16.79
CA LYS A 85 7.74 12.58 18.03
C LYS A 85 9.20 12.97 17.82
N VAL A 86 10.00 12.08 17.23
CA VAL A 86 11.42 12.32 16.96
C VAL A 86 11.63 13.59 16.14
N PHE A 87 10.91 13.74 15.02
CA PHE A 87 11.06 14.92 14.16
C PHE A 87 10.46 16.21 14.72
N LYS A 88 9.62 16.15 15.77
CA LYS A 88 9.14 17.34 16.48
C LYS A 88 10.15 17.83 17.51
N ASP A 89 10.87 16.91 18.14
CA ASP A 89 11.90 17.22 19.13
C ASP A 89 13.18 17.80 18.48
N ASP A 90 13.36 17.63 17.15
CA ASP A 90 14.47 18.22 16.38
C ASP A 90 14.23 19.68 15.92
N GLU A 91 13.00 20.20 16.04
CA GLU A 91 12.64 21.60 15.69
C GLU A 91 12.58 22.56 16.91
N GLU A 92 12.83 22.05 18.13
CA GLU A 92 13.03 22.85 19.38
C GLU A 92 14.52 22.99 19.75
#